data_AF-A0AAW7K6W5-F1
#
_entry.id   AF-A0AAW7K6W5-F1
#
_cell.length_a   1.000
_cell.length_b   1.000
_cell.length_c   1.000
_cell.angle_alpha   90.00
_cell.angle_beta   90.00
_cell.angle_gamma   90.00
#
_symmetry.space_group_name_H-M   'P 1'
#
loop_
_entity.id
_entity.type
_entity.pdbx_description
1 polymer ?
#
loop_
_entity_poly.entity_id
_entity_poly.type
_entity_poly.pdbx_seq_one_letter_code
_entity_poly.pdbx_strand_id
1 'polypeptide(L)'
;MNALGQLIKHQIEQQERHEQALRIKFLSQLPENTFQAIYEECFGTDEDVDCSGARYNGIYYSEWDIYFASHERDSDAEVLL
;
A
#
# COMPACT_ATOMS: atom_id res chain seq x y z
N MET A 1 12.57 0.57 28.82
CA MET A 1 11.24 0.05 28.39
C MET A 1 10.99 -1.22 29.20
N ASN A 2 9.83 -1.38 29.85
CA ASN A 2 9.51 -2.56 30.66
C ASN A 2 8.92 -3.71 29.80
N ALA A 3 8.84 -4.92 30.35
CA ALA A 3 8.33 -6.10 29.64
C ALA A 3 6.89 -5.90 29.11
N LEU A 4 6.03 -5.21 29.87
CA LEU A 4 4.69 -4.84 29.43
C LEU A 4 4.71 -3.88 28.22
N GLY A 5 5.58 -2.87 28.24
CA GLY A 5 5.74 -1.92 27.14
C GLY A 5 6.25 -2.59 25.86
N GLN A 6 7.14 -3.59 25.98
CA GLN A 6 7.58 -4.40 24.84
C GLN A 6 6.44 -5.26 24.28
N LEU A 7 5.62 -5.86 25.15
CA LEU A 7 4.46 -6.65 24.73
C LEU A 7 3.43 -5.80 23.99
N ILE A 8 3.10 -4.61 24.53
CA ILE A 8 2.16 -3.68 23.90
C ILE A 8 2.69 -3.22 22.55
N LYS A 9 3.96 -2.82 22.47
CA LYS A 9 4.61 -2.43 21.21
C LYS A 9 4.51 -3.54 20.17
N HIS A 10 4.81 -4.77 20.57
CA HIS A 10 4.71 -5.92 19.66
C HIS A 10 3.28 -6.14 19.14
N GLN A 11 2.27 -6.04 20.01
CA GLN A 11 0.87 -6.21 19.61
C GLN A 11 0.43 -5.13 18.61
N ILE A 12 0.81 -3.87 18.84
CA ILE A 12 0.51 -2.76 17.92
C ILE A 12 1.17 -3.02 16.56
N GLU A 13 2.45 -3.38 16.53
CA GLU A 13 3.16 -3.68 15.27
C GLU A 13 2.53 -4.85 14.50
N GLN A 14 2.05 -5.89 15.20
CA GLN A 14 1.33 -6.99 14.54
C GLN A 14 0.00 -6.53 13.95
N GLN A 15 -0.73 -5.68 14.67
CA GLN A 15 -2.00 -5.15 14.20
C GLN A 15 -1.80 -4.25 12.99
N GLU A 16 -0.83 -3.33 13.02
CA GLU A 16 -0.51 -2.43 11.91
C GLU A 16 -0.13 -3.23 10.65
N ARG A 17 0.72 -4.27 10.79
CA ARG A 17 1.05 -5.18 9.68
C ARG A 17 -0.17 -5.90 9.13
N HIS A 18 -1.06 -6.37 9.99
CA HIS A 18 -2.28 -7.05 9.57
C HIS A 18 -3.21 -6.11 8.79
N GLU A 19 -3.44 -4.90 9.29
CA GLU A 19 -4.25 -3.89 8.61
C GLU A 19 -3.65 -3.49 7.27
N GLN A 20 -2.32 -3.36 7.20
CA GLN A 20 -1.62 -3.09 5.95
C GLN A 20 -1.82 -4.22 4.92
N ALA A 21 -1.66 -5.47 5.34
CA ALA A 21 -1.86 -6.62 4.46
C ALA A 21 -3.30 -6.70 3.91
N LEU A 22 -4.30 -6.31 4.72
CA LEU A 22 -5.69 -6.23 4.26
C LEU A 22 -5.89 -5.12 3.22
N ARG A 23 -5.24 -3.95 3.39
CA ARG A 23 -5.30 -2.86 2.42
C ARG A 23 -4.67 -3.26 1.08
N ILE A 24 -3.48 -3.85 1.11
CA ILE A 24 -2.77 -4.35 -0.08
C ILE A 24 -3.64 -5.36 -0.82
N LYS A 25 -4.15 -6.37 -0.11
CA LYS A 25 -5.03 -7.40 -0.68
C LYS A 25 -6.31 -6.83 -1.30
N PHE A 26 -6.88 -5.80 -0.68
CA PHE A 26 -8.05 -5.13 -1.24
C PHE A 26 -7.71 -4.42 -2.56
N LEU A 27 -6.64 -3.64 -2.58
CA LEU A 27 -6.17 -2.95 -3.78
C LEU A 27 -5.82 -3.94 -4.90
N SER A 28 -5.16 -5.06 -4.57
CA SER A 28 -4.78 -6.08 -5.54
C SER A 28 -5.97 -6.82 -6.15
N GLN A 29 -7.16 -6.71 -5.56
CA GLN A 29 -8.40 -7.29 -6.06
C GLN A 29 -9.31 -6.30 -6.79
N LEU A 30 -8.95 -5.01 -6.85
CA LEU A 30 -9.74 -4.01 -7.57
C LEU A 30 -9.78 -4.30 -9.08
N PRO A 31 -10.83 -3.86 -9.79
CA PRO A 31 -10.83 -3.86 -11.25
C PRO A 31 -9.62 -3.10 -11.81
N GLU A 32 -9.04 -3.60 -12.90
CA GLU A 32 -7.80 -3.08 -13.48
C GLU A 32 -7.84 -1.57 -13.73
N ASN A 33 -8.90 -1.09 -14.38
CA ASN A 33 -9.09 0.33 -14.64
C ASN A 33 -9.16 1.19 -13.37
N THR A 34 -9.64 0.61 -12.26
CA THR A 34 -9.77 1.31 -10.98
C THR A 34 -8.42 1.39 -10.28
N PHE A 35 -7.69 0.26 -10.26
CA PHE A 35 -6.36 0.21 -9.70
C PHE A 35 -5.39 1.11 -10.49
N GLN A 36 -5.44 1.07 -11.82
CA GLN A 36 -4.60 1.89 -12.69
C GLN A 36 -4.79 3.38 -12.42
N ALA A 37 -6.03 3.85 -12.25
CA ALA A 37 -6.29 5.26 -11.91
C ALA A 37 -5.67 5.67 -10.57
N ILE A 38 -5.71 4.79 -9.56
CA ILE A 38 -5.08 5.02 -8.24
C ILE A 38 -3.55 5.00 -8.38
N TYR A 39 -3.02 4.08 -9.19
CA TYR A 39 -1.59 3.94 -9.41
C TYR A 39 -1.01 5.16 -10.14
N GLU A 40 -1.66 5.63 -11.22
CA GLU A 40 -1.25 6.80 -11.99
C GLU A 40 -1.36 8.11 -11.22
N GLU A 41 -2.31 8.24 -10.29
CA GLU A 41 -2.40 9.39 -9.38
C GLU A 41 -1.11 9.53 -8.53
N CYS A 42 -0.44 8.42 -8.27
CA CYS A 42 0.74 8.36 -7.42
C CYS A 42 2.06 8.25 -8.21
N PHE A 43 2.15 7.35 -9.16
CA PHE A 43 3.36 7.01 -9.91
C PHE A 43 3.29 7.43 -11.39
N GLY A 44 2.39 8.35 -11.74
CA GLY A 44 2.23 8.86 -13.09
C GLY A 44 3.49 9.54 -13.66
N THR A 45 3.45 9.84 -14.95
CA THR A 45 4.62 10.17 -15.80
C THR A 45 5.37 11.47 -15.51
N ASP A 46 4.98 12.24 -14.49
CA ASP A 46 5.75 13.43 -14.11
C ASP A 46 6.84 13.01 -13.12
N GLU A 47 8.11 13.16 -13.52
CA GLU A 47 9.30 12.80 -12.73
C GLU A 47 9.41 13.52 -11.36
N ASP A 48 8.52 14.48 -11.10
CA ASP A 48 8.46 15.30 -9.88
C ASP A 48 7.27 14.95 -8.94
N VAL A 49 6.50 13.88 -9.21
CA VAL A 49 5.38 13.48 -8.34
C VAL A 49 5.91 12.71 -7.12
N ASP A 50 6.02 13.41 -5.99
CA ASP A 50 6.19 12.78 -4.67
C ASP A 50 4.87 12.07 -4.28
N CYS A 51 4.78 10.76 -4.54
CA CYS A 51 3.61 9.96 -4.16
C CYS A 51 3.49 9.91 -2.64
N SER A 52 2.69 10.81 -2.08
CA SER A 52 2.30 10.75 -0.67
C SER A 52 1.15 9.76 -0.41
N GLY A 53 0.85 8.84 -1.33
CA GLY A 53 -0.30 7.93 -1.29
C GLY A 53 -1.57 8.51 -1.95
N ALA A 54 -2.63 7.70 -2.01
CA ALA A 54 -3.89 8.03 -2.67
C ALA A 54 -5.11 7.75 -1.78
N ARG A 55 -6.22 8.45 -2.05
CA ARG A 55 -7.50 8.20 -1.36
C ARG A 55 -8.51 7.55 -2.28
N TYR A 56 -9.01 6.39 -1.88
CA TYR A 56 -10.08 5.69 -2.58
C TYR A 56 -11.22 5.36 -1.63
N ASN A 57 -12.45 5.72 -2.00
CA ASN A 57 -13.65 5.58 -1.17
C ASN A 57 -13.49 6.12 0.27
N GLY A 58 -12.74 7.22 0.43
CA GLY A 58 -12.48 7.85 1.73
C GLY A 58 -11.40 7.17 2.58
N ILE A 59 -10.83 6.06 2.12
CA ILE A 59 -9.71 5.36 2.77
C ILE A 59 -8.41 5.85 2.15
N TYR A 60 -7.43 6.19 2.99
CA TYR A 60 -6.09 6.51 2.55
C TYR A 60 -5.25 5.25 2.42
N TYR A 61 -4.54 5.14 1.29
CA TYR A 61 -3.57 4.11 0.99
C TYR A 61 -2.21 4.77 0.80
N SER A 62 -1.20 4.29 1.52
CA SER A 62 0.15 4.81 1.36
C SER A 62 0.73 4.42 0.00
N GLU A 63 1.78 5.12 -0.44
CA GLU A 63 2.60 4.74 -1.60
C GLU A 63 2.96 3.24 -1.57
N TRP A 64 3.43 2.76 -0.42
CA TRP A 64 3.80 1.35 -0.24
C TRP A 64 2.62 0.40 -0.37
N ASP A 65 1.43 0.77 0.11
CA ASP A 65 0.24 -0.07 -0.05
C ASP A 65 -0.11 -0.25 -1.53
N ILE A 66 0.03 0.82 -2.31
CA ILE A 66 -0.25 0.83 -3.76
C ILE A 66 0.84 0.08 -4.52
N TYR A 67 2.11 0.30 -4.19
CA TYR A 67 3.26 -0.39 -4.78
C TYR A 67 3.23 -1.90 -4.53
N PHE A 68 3.00 -2.34 -3.28
CA PHE A 68 2.91 -3.77 -3.01
C PHE A 68 1.68 -4.40 -3.65
N ALA A 69 0.58 -3.66 -3.76
CA ALA A 69 -0.59 -4.14 -4.47
C ALA A 69 -0.33 -4.30 -5.99
N SER A 70 0.45 -3.43 -6.64
CA SER A 70 0.80 -3.61 -8.06
C SER A 70 1.65 -4.87 -8.25
N HIS A 71 2.62 -5.12 -7.36
CA HIS A 71 3.42 -6.36 -7.34
C HIS A 71 2.58 -7.62 -7.12
N GLU A 72 1.57 -7.60 -6.25
CA GLU A 72 0.68 -8.74 -6.06
C GLU A 72 -0.20 -9.03 -7.28
N ARG A 73 -0.57 -7.99 -8.04
CA ARG A 73 -1.41 -8.10 -9.24
C ARG A 73 -0.64 -8.66 -10.42
N ASP A 74 0.60 -8.22 -10.57
CA ASP A 74 1.41 -8.43 -11.75
C ASP A 74 2.68 -9.18 -11.37
N SER A 75 2.53 -10.45 -10.98
CA SER A 75 3.65 -11.30 -10.52
C SER A 75 4.77 -11.47 -11.55
N ASP A 76 4.56 -11.02 -12.79
CA ASP A 76 5.49 -11.08 -13.91
C ASP A 76 5.98 -9.69 -14.39
N ALA A 77 5.54 -8.57 -13.78
CA ALA A 77 5.99 -7.23 -14.16
C ALA A 77 7.39 -6.93 -13.62
N GLU A 78 8.32 -6.68 -14.55
CA GLU A 78 9.70 -6.27 -14.23
C GLU A 78 9.73 -4.98 -13.41
N VAL A 79 10.50 -4.99 -12.32
CA VAL A 79 10.82 -3.81 -11.52
C VAL A 79 11.59 -2.82 -12.40
N LEU A 80 10.96 -1.70 -12.78
CA LEU A 80 11.70 -0.55 -13.29
C LEU A 80 12.34 0.16 -12.09
N LEU A 81 13.62 -0.14 -11.86
CA LEU A 81 14.54 0.59 -10.96
C LEU A 81 15.09 1.84 -11.64
#